data_AF-A0AA39MXT1-F1
#
_entry.id   AF-A0AA39MXT1-F1
#
_cell.length_a   1.000
_cell.length_b   1.000
_cell.length_c   1.000
_cell.angle_alpha   90.00
_cell.angle_beta   90.00
_cell.angle_gamma   90.00
#
_symmetry.space_group_name_H-M   'P 1'
#
loop_
_entity.id
_entity.type
_entity.pdbx_description
1 polymer ?
#
loop_
_entity_poly.entity_id
_entity_poly.type
_entity_poly.pdbx_seq_one_letter_code
_entity_poly.pdbx_strand_id
1 'polypeptide(L)'
;YVKINSPISTLIRCENHLFLAIAEVIDLTYQGKHVSELAVAMLTDKTTLVSYQLLYLVPTTSDDGPELKHDWKWSYKRGASHHRIPGRLVHPINPDISTSTRGKPFYVFESAILRALGMSTLDELPEDGQLLPEMVASPGFPYLHAGQACFVCEQDGKEREVIDAAMCTYCQPSVPLDKSAPRVLEHIGAHVLFDSNVDNDLEPCGLCLRPSPICTWYLRRSKGTGYQVDWKKSTCTNRIRFNYNVAAASSNTSPCSNIPIQCQHCPDKSPAVWSYNMVVHIKNKHPHVQPSSYKGAHETDEFEKGLMKNIWTNRHKRKEERKTQGGRRLVISEVHSSRLTLA
;
A
#
# COMPACT_ATOMS: atom_id res chain seq x y z
N TYR A 1 11.62 2.28 -25.84
CA TYR A 1 11.91 3.44 -24.96
C TYR A 1 10.59 4.01 -24.49
N VAL A 2 10.58 4.64 -23.32
CA VAL A 2 9.46 5.45 -22.81
C VAL A 2 9.89 6.90 -22.87
N LYS A 3 9.03 7.76 -23.41
CA LYS A 3 9.30 9.20 -23.55
C LYS A 3 8.17 10.01 -22.93
N ILE A 4 8.41 11.29 -22.69
CA ILE A 4 7.31 12.22 -22.43
C ILE A 4 6.29 12.13 -23.58
N ASN A 5 5.01 12.17 -23.24
CA ASN A 5 3.85 11.94 -24.10
C ASN A 5 3.70 10.51 -24.65
N SER A 6 4.50 9.55 -24.19
CA SER A 6 4.27 8.14 -24.55
C SER A 6 3.07 7.58 -23.79
N PRO A 7 2.20 6.79 -24.45
CA PRO A 7 1.13 6.09 -23.77
C PRO A 7 1.69 4.93 -22.94
N ILE A 8 1.12 4.74 -21.76
CA ILE A 8 1.43 3.68 -20.80
C ILE A 8 0.13 3.05 -20.28
N SER A 9 0.22 1.83 -19.80
CA SER A 9 -0.78 1.22 -18.92
C SER A 9 -0.27 1.15 -17.48
N THR A 10 -1.19 1.13 -16.53
CA THR A 10 -0.92 0.96 -15.09
C THR A 10 -2.19 0.48 -14.39
N LEU A 11 -2.09 0.10 -13.12
CA LEU A 11 -3.26 -0.22 -12.29
C LEU A 11 -3.57 0.94 -11.35
N ILE A 12 -4.86 1.18 -11.12
CA ILE A 12 -5.35 2.18 -10.17
C ILE A 12 -6.39 1.56 -9.26
N ARG A 13 -6.29 1.88 -7.97
CA ARG A 13 -7.30 1.51 -6.98
C ARG A 13 -8.48 2.46 -7.08
N CYS A 14 -9.67 1.90 -7.29
CA CYS A 14 -10.92 2.64 -7.24
C CYS A 14 -11.96 1.82 -6.49
N GLU A 15 -12.49 2.35 -5.39
CA GLU A 15 -13.49 1.71 -4.53
C GLU A 15 -13.17 0.23 -4.23
N ASN A 16 -11.98 -0.03 -3.70
CA ASN A 16 -11.46 -1.35 -3.32
C ASN A 16 -11.24 -2.35 -4.47
N HIS A 17 -11.27 -1.90 -5.72
CA HIS A 17 -10.93 -2.73 -6.87
C HIS A 17 -9.72 -2.15 -7.60
N LEU A 18 -8.93 -3.03 -8.22
CA LEU A 18 -7.90 -2.63 -9.16
C LEU A 18 -8.48 -2.57 -10.56
N PHE A 19 -8.28 -1.44 -11.22
CA PHE A 19 -8.68 -1.24 -12.60
C PHE A 19 -7.46 -0.93 -13.45
N LEU A 20 -7.44 -1.47 -14.66
CA LEU A 20 -6.52 -1.02 -15.68
C LEU A 20 -6.81 0.45 -16.03
N ALA A 21 -5.75 1.25 -16.07
CA ALA A 21 -5.79 2.63 -16.52
C ALA A 21 -4.78 2.83 -17.66
N ILE A 22 -5.21 3.58 -18.67
CA ILE A 22 -4.35 4.08 -19.74
C ILE A 22 -3.99 5.54 -19.42
N ALA A 23 -2.72 5.87 -19.57
CA ALA A 23 -2.20 7.18 -19.25
C ALA A 23 -1.14 7.64 -20.25
N GLU A 24 -0.81 8.91 -20.20
CA GLU A 24 0.24 9.55 -20.98
C GLU A 24 1.32 10.07 -20.02
N VAL A 25 2.58 9.76 -20.30
CA VAL A 25 3.71 10.21 -19.48
C VAL A 25 3.87 11.72 -19.57
N ILE A 26 3.89 12.42 -18.45
CA ILE A 26 4.09 13.88 -18.39
C ILE A 26 5.46 14.27 -17.83
N ASP A 27 6.11 13.40 -17.06
CA ASP A 27 7.46 13.62 -16.53
C ASP A 27 8.15 12.29 -16.22
N LEU A 28 9.47 12.24 -16.41
CA LEU A 28 10.33 11.10 -16.10
C LEU A 28 11.50 11.57 -15.24
N THR A 29 11.72 10.90 -14.12
CA THR A 29 12.88 11.13 -13.24
C THR A 29 13.68 9.83 -13.10
N TYR A 30 14.98 9.90 -13.33
CA TYR A 30 15.92 8.79 -13.12
C TYR A 30 17.11 9.26 -12.29
N GLN A 31 17.46 8.54 -11.23
CA GLN A 31 18.53 8.90 -10.30
C GLN A 31 18.44 10.36 -9.80
N GLY A 32 17.21 10.82 -9.56
CA GLY A 32 16.92 12.18 -9.08
C GLY A 32 17.03 13.30 -10.13
N LYS A 33 17.22 12.97 -11.42
CA LYS A 33 17.26 13.95 -12.51
C LYS A 33 16.10 13.75 -13.47
N HIS A 34 15.53 14.85 -13.96
CA HIS A 34 14.53 14.82 -15.02
C HIS A 34 15.17 14.39 -16.34
N VAL A 35 14.50 13.49 -17.06
CA VAL A 35 14.92 12.98 -18.37
C VAL A 35 13.76 13.07 -19.36
N SER A 36 14.05 13.24 -20.65
CA SER A 36 13.01 13.29 -21.70
C SER A 36 12.59 11.91 -22.20
N GLU A 37 13.49 10.92 -22.08
CA GLU A 37 13.27 9.54 -22.47
C GLU A 37 14.09 8.57 -21.63
N LEU A 38 13.64 7.33 -21.57
CA LEU A 38 14.25 6.26 -20.79
C LEU A 38 14.12 4.91 -21.52
N ALA A 39 15.14 4.05 -21.43
CA ALA A 39 15.03 2.67 -21.90
C ALA A 39 14.00 1.91 -21.03
N VAL A 40 13.23 1.00 -21.63
CA VAL A 40 12.17 0.26 -20.91
C VAL A 40 12.74 -0.55 -19.74
N ALA A 41 13.91 -1.16 -19.93
CA ALA A 41 14.62 -1.91 -18.89
C ALA A 41 15.02 -1.06 -17.66
N MET A 42 15.03 0.27 -17.77
CA MET A 42 15.34 1.15 -16.64
C MET A 42 14.09 1.48 -15.82
N LEU A 43 12.89 1.18 -16.29
CA LEU A 43 11.66 1.34 -15.49
C LEU A 43 11.69 0.48 -14.22
N THR A 44 12.33 -0.70 -14.28
CA THR A 44 12.49 -1.59 -13.12
C THR A 44 13.46 -1.08 -12.06
N ASP A 45 14.27 -0.06 -12.37
CA ASP A 45 15.20 0.54 -11.42
C ASP A 45 14.45 1.25 -10.28
N LYS A 46 14.93 1.07 -9.04
CA LYS A 46 14.29 1.61 -7.84
C LYS A 46 14.29 3.14 -7.77
N THR A 47 15.18 3.79 -8.52
CA THR A 47 15.32 5.25 -8.60
C THR A 47 14.49 5.87 -9.71
N THR A 48 13.88 5.06 -10.59
CA THR A 48 13.02 5.53 -11.66
C THR A 48 11.64 5.89 -11.12
N LEU A 49 11.24 7.13 -11.38
CA LEU A 49 9.91 7.66 -11.06
C LEU A 49 9.27 8.23 -12.33
N VAL A 50 7.99 7.94 -12.51
CA VAL A 50 7.18 8.37 -13.64
C VAL A 50 6.04 9.22 -13.09
N SER A 51 5.78 10.36 -13.73
CA SER A 51 4.52 11.07 -13.56
C SER A 51 3.72 10.93 -14.84
N TYR A 52 2.42 10.70 -14.72
CA TYR A 52 1.53 10.50 -15.85
C TYR A 52 0.18 11.16 -15.63
N GLN A 53 -0.58 11.33 -16.72
CA GLN A 53 -1.93 11.83 -16.71
C GLN A 53 -2.88 10.83 -17.36
N LEU A 54 -4.01 10.55 -16.73
CA LEU A 54 -4.96 9.56 -17.24
C LEU A 54 -5.60 9.98 -18.56
N LEU A 55 -5.79 9.01 -19.45
CA LEU A 55 -6.57 9.15 -20.66
C LEU A 55 -7.95 8.51 -20.43
N TYR A 56 -9.01 9.26 -20.73
CA TYR A 56 -10.37 8.74 -20.62
C TYR A 56 -10.75 7.98 -21.88
N LEU A 57 -10.99 6.68 -21.72
CA LEU A 57 -11.48 5.83 -22.78
C LEU A 57 -13.00 5.80 -22.79
N VAL A 58 -13.56 5.74 -23.99
CA VAL A 58 -14.99 5.54 -24.24
C VAL A 58 -15.17 4.46 -25.30
N PRO A 59 -16.30 3.73 -25.29
CA PRO A 59 -16.61 2.81 -26.38
C PRO A 59 -16.62 3.52 -27.73
N THR A 60 -16.17 2.85 -28.78
CA THR A 60 -16.33 3.35 -30.16
C THR A 60 -17.80 3.30 -30.58
N THR A 61 -18.17 4.18 -31.51
CA THR A 61 -19.50 4.22 -32.13
C THR A 61 -19.38 3.89 -33.61
N SER A 62 -20.51 3.68 -34.29
CA SER A 62 -20.57 3.46 -35.74
C SER A 62 -19.92 4.59 -36.56
N ASP A 63 -19.79 5.78 -35.97
CA ASP A 63 -19.23 6.95 -36.64
C ASP A 63 -17.69 6.92 -36.67
N ASP A 64 -17.05 6.04 -35.88
CA ASP A 64 -15.59 6.00 -35.73
C ASP A 64 -14.86 5.23 -36.82
N GLY A 65 -15.58 4.42 -37.60
CA GLY A 65 -15.07 3.68 -38.75
C GLY A 65 -15.85 2.38 -39.03
N PRO A 66 -15.75 1.84 -40.27
CA PRO A 66 -16.42 0.61 -40.65
C PRO A 66 -15.76 -0.65 -40.07
N GLU A 67 -14.48 -0.55 -39.69
CA GLU A 67 -13.74 -1.65 -39.08
C GLU A 67 -14.08 -1.72 -37.59
N LEU A 68 -15.06 -2.56 -37.24
CA LEU A 68 -15.46 -2.93 -35.87
C LEU A 68 -14.36 -3.64 -35.05
N LYS A 69 -13.09 -3.52 -35.47
CA LYS A 69 -11.94 -4.17 -34.83
C LYS A 69 -11.68 -3.57 -33.45
N HIS A 70 -11.78 -2.25 -33.31
CA HIS A 70 -11.51 -1.54 -32.05
C HIS A 70 -12.82 -1.08 -31.41
N ASP A 71 -13.06 -1.52 -30.18
CA ASP A 71 -14.28 -1.24 -29.40
C ASP A 71 -14.08 -0.15 -28.34
N TRP A 72 -12.86 0.39 -28.20
CA TRP A 72 -12.53 1.52 -27.32
C TRP A 72 -11.66 2.57 -28.01
N LYS A 73 -11.86 3.84 -27.64
CA LYS A 73 -11.04 4.97 -28.10
C LYS A 73 -10.75 5.97 -27.01
N TRP A 74 -9.67 6.73 -27.16
CA TRP A 74 -9.42 7.90 -26.33
C TRP A 74 -10.41 9.03 -26.68
N SER A 75 -11.10 9.56 -25.65
CA SER A 75 -12.11 10.62 -25.79
C SER A 75 -11.54 12.05 -25.95
N TYR A 76 -10.22 12.20 -26.09
CA TYR A 76 -9.47 13.46 -25.97
C TYR A 76 -9.50 14.11 -24.58
N LYS A 77 -10.28 13.59 -23.65
CA LYS A 77 -10.31 14.07 -22.28
C LYS A 77 -9.19 13.43 -21.48
N ARG A 78 -8.62 14.22 -20.57
CA ARG A 78 -7.59 13.80 -19.63
C ARG A 78 -8.14 13.87 -18.22
N GLY A 79 -7.70 12.92 -17.39
CA GLY A 79 -8.10 12.81 -15.99
C GLY A 79 -7.07 13.36 -15.02
N ALA A 80 -7.10 12.80 -13.82
CA ALA A 80 -6.14 13.11 -12.77
C ALA A 80 -4.70 12.82 -13.21
N SER A 81 -3.77 13.61 -12.68
CA SER A 81 -2.34 13.36 -12.81
C SER A 81 -1.83 12.67 -11.55
N HIS A 82 -0.95 11.69 -11.75
CA HIS A 82 -0.28 10.98 -10.67
C HIS A 82 1.22 11.22 -10.81
N HIS A 83 1.84 11.61 -9.71
CA HIS A 83 3.22 12.07 -9.71
C HIS A 83 4.13 11.14 -8.93
N ARG A 84 5.36 10.97 -9.43
CA ARG A 84 6.44 10.24 -8.76
C ARG A 84 6.06 8.78 -8.45
N ILE A 85 5.37 8.13 -9.37
CA ILE A 85 5.04 6.70 -9.28
C ILE A 85 6.27 5.86 -9.66
N PRO A 86 6.63 4.79 -8.93
CA PRO A 86 7.72 3.92 -9.32
C PRO A 86 7.59 3.43 -10.77
N GLY A 87 8.66 3.51 -11.56
CA GLY A 87 8.63 3.14 -12.98
C GLY A 87 8.18 1.69 -13.24
N ARG A 88 8.49 0.77 -12.32
CA ARG A 88 8.08 -0.65 -12.38
C ARG A 88 6.57 -0.89 -12.28
N LEU A 89 5.78 0.13 -11.93
CA LEU A 89 4.32 0.04 -11.85
C LEU A 89 3.63 0.55 -13.13
N VAL A 90 4.41 0.91 -14.15
CA VAL A 90 3.88 1.35 -15.44
C VAL A 90 4.46 0.50 -16.57
N HIS A 91 3.64 0.24 -17.57
CA HIS A 91 4.01 -0.58 -18.72
C HIS A 91 3.84 0.26 -19.99
N PRO A 92 4.89 0.48 -20.78
CA PRO A 92 4.74 1.18 -22.05
C PRO A 92 3.89 0.36 -23.01
N ILE A 93 2.98 1.05 -23.68
CA ILE A 93 2.12 0.46 -24.70
C ILE A 93 2.30 1.19 -26.02
N ASN A 94 1.92 0.54 -27.11
CA ASN A 94 1.94 1.14 -28.44
C ASN A 94 0.55 0.98 -29.07
N PRO A 95 -0.43 1.82 -28.70
CA PRO A 95 -1.78 1.71 -29.21
C PRO A 95 -1.84 2.07 -30.70
N ASP A 96 -2.78 1.45 -31.40
CA ASP A 96 -3.09 1.83 -32.77
C ASP A 96 -3.66 3.26 -32.80
N ILE A 97 -3.38 3.99 -33.88
CA ILE A 97 -3.83 5.36 -34.07
C ILE A 97 -4.82 5.40 -35.24
N SER A 98 -6.06 5.77 -34.97
CA SER A 98 -7.05 6.03 -36.01
C SER A 98 -6.91 7.46 -36.53
N THR A 99 -7.00 7.63 -37.85
CA THR A 99 -7.04 8.92 -38.54
C THR A 99 -8.36 9.15 -39.28
N SER A 100 -9.40 8.38 -38.95
CA SER A 100 -10.73 8.45 -39.60
C SER A 100 -11.35 9.85 -39.54
N THR A 101 -11.05 10.61 -38.48
CA THR A 101 -11.40 12.03 -38.38
C THR A 101 -10.23 12.91 -38.84
N ARG A 102 -10.43 13.65 -39.94
CA ARG A 102 -9.41 14.54 -40.51
C ARG A 102 -8.86 15.52 -39.48
N GLY A 103 -7.54 15.50 -39.29
CA GLY A 103 -6.81 16.41 -38.42
C GLY A 103 -6.93 16.12 -36.92
N LYS A 104 -7.55 14.99 -36.54
CA LYS A 104 -7.73 14.59 -35.14
C LYS A 104 -7.41 13.09 -34.98
N PRO A 105 -6.12 12.73 -34.90
CA PRO A 105 -5.73 11.35 -34.62
C PRO A 105 -6.04 10.99 -33.17
N PHE A 106 -6.47 9.75 -32.93
CA PHE A 106 -6.73 9.25 -31.57
C PHE A 106 -6.31 7.78 -31.41
N TYR A 107 -6.00 7.41 -30.17
CA TYR A 107 -5.71 6.04 -29.80
C TYR A 107 -6.98 5.18 -29.83
N VAL A 108 -6.85 3.99 -30.38
CA VAL A 108 -7.89 2.95 -30.40
C VAL A 108 -7.38 1.67 -29.76
N PHE A 109 -8.29 0.92 -29.16
CA PHE A 109 -7.97 -0.28 -28.38
C PHE A 109 -9.04 -1.35 -28.60
N GLU A 110 -8.62 -2.60 -28.45
CA GLU A 110 -9.51 -3.76 -28.39
C GLU A 110 -9.70 -4.18 -26.92
N SER A 111 -10.92 -4.52 -26.52
CA SER A 111 -11.20 -5.01 -25.17
C SER A 111 -10.38 -6.23 -24.82
N ALA A 112 -10.11 -7.12 -25.78
CA ALA A 112 -9.26 -8.30 -25.57
C ALA A 112 -7.84 -7.91 -25.17
N ILE A 113 -7.25 -6.93 -25.87
CA ILE A 113 -5.91 -6.40 -25.57
C ILE A 113 -5.91 -5.70 -24.21
N LEU A 114 -6.92 -4.87 -23.92
CA LEU A 114 -7.03 -4.19 -22.63
C LEU A 114 -7.17 -5.20 -21.48
N ARG A 115 -8.02 -6.22 -21.60
CA ARG A 115 -8.11 -7.28 -20.57
C ARG A 115 -6.77 -7.99 -20.37
N ALA A 116 -6.07 -8.34 -21.46
CA ALA A 116 -4.77 -9.00 -21.41
C ALA A 116 -3.69 -8.11 -20.75
N LEU A 117 -3.67 -6.82 -21.07
CA LEU A 117 -2.79 -5.85 -20.41
C LEU A 117 -3.10 -5.74 -18.92
N GLY A 118 -4.38 -5.68 -18.54
CA GLY A 118 -4.80 -5.66 -17.15
C GLY A 118 -4.31 -6.87 -16.36
N MET A 119 -4.49 -8.08 -16.91
CA MET A 119 -4.02 -9.31 -16.29
C MET A 119 -2.49 -9.37 -16.19
N SER A 120 -1.79 -9.11 -17.30
CA SER A 120 -0.31 -9.11 -17.31
C SER A 120 0.27 -8.09 -16.32
N THR A 121 -0.34 -6.91 -16.20
CA THR A 121 0.10 -5.89 -15.23
C THR A 121 -0.16 -6.33 -13.80
N LEU A 122 -1.25 -7.07 -13.55
CA LEU A 122 -1.58 -7.60 -12.24
C LEU A 122 -0.63 -8.74 -11.83
N ASP A 123 -0.33 -9.66 -12.74
CA ASP A 123 0.58 -10.79 -12.47
C ASP A 123 2.02 -10.35 -12.23
N GLU A 124 2.44 -9.26 -12.89
CA GLU A 124 3.75 -8.65 -12.69
C GLU A 124 3.78 -7.65 -11.53
N LEU A 125 2.68 -7.48 -10.79
CA LEU A 125 2.60 -6.47 -9.75
C LEU A 125 3.62 -6.78 -8.64
N PRO A 126 4.63 -5.91 -8.41
CA PRO A 126 5.66 -6.16 -7.42
C PRO A 126 5.09 -6.02 -6.00
N GLU A 127 5.85 -6.44 -4.99
CA GLU A 127 5.51 -6.25 -3.55
C GLU A 127 5.15 -4.79 -3.19
N ASP A 128 5.61 -3.83 -4.00
CA ASP A 128 5.29 -2.41 -3.88
C ASP A 128 3.91 -2.03 -4.43
N GLY A 129 3.00 -2.98 -4.71
CA GLY A 129 1.63 -2.70 -5.15
C GLY A 129 0.89 -1.72 -4.24
N GLN A 130 1.25 -1.62 -2.96
CA GLN A 130 0.77 -0.58 -2.03
C GLN A 130 0.98 0.87 -2.53
N LEU A 131 1.95 1.11 -3.41
CA LEU A 131 2.25 2.43 -3.99
C LEU A 131 1.38 2.79 -5.21
N LEU A 132 0.49 1.90 -5.66
CA LEU A 132 -0.47 2.22 -6.71
C LEU A 132 -1.38 3.38 -6.26
N PRO A 133 -1.67 4.34 -7.15
CA PRO A 133 -2.57 5.43 -6.80
C PRO A 133 -3.98 4.96 -6.47
N GLU A 134 -4.62 5.70 -5.56
CA GLU A 134 -6.03 5.54 -5.20
C GLU A 134 -6.86 6.69 -5.75
N MET A 135 -8.05 6.36 -6.23
CA MET A 135 -8.97 7.25 -6.92
C MET A 135 -10.40 7.01 -6.45
N VAL A 136 -11.16 8.10 -6.34
CA VAL A 136 -12.63 8.04 -6.22
C VAL A 136 -13.22 7.93 -7.62
N ALA A 137 -14.27 7.11 -7.77
CA ALA A 137 -14.98 6.99 -9.04
C ALA A 137 -15.42 8.37 -9.56
N SER A 138 -15.23 8.57 -10.85
CA SER A 138 -15.51 9.81 -11.58
C SER A 138 -16.22 9.48 -12.90
N PRO A 139 -16.80 10.49 -13.59
CA PRO A 139 -17.45 10.24 -14.87
C PRO A 139 -16.54 9.66 -15.98
N GLY A 140 -15.22 9.73 -15.82
CA GLY A 140 -14.24 9.22 -16.79
C GLY A 140 -13.44 8.01 -16.32
N PHE A 141 -13.55 7.62 -15.05
CA PHE A 141 -12.83 6.46 -14.50
C PHE A 141 -13.54 5.90 -13.25
N PRO A 142 -13.72 4.57 -13.09
CA PRO A 142 -13.29 3.52 -14.01
C PRO A 142 -14.00 3.64 -15.36
N TYR A 143 -13.40 3.05 -16.40
CA TYR A 143 -14.00 3.10 -17.74
C TYR A 143 -15.36 2.41 -17.72
N LEU A 144 -16.36 3.00 -18.38
CA LEU A 144 -17.74 2.51 -18.34
C LEU A 144 -18.20 2.03 -19.72
N HIS A 145 -18.88 0.89 -19.75
CA HIS A 145 -19.64 0.40 -20.90
C HIS A 145 -21.04 0.00 -20.42
N ALA A 146 -22.08 0.54 -21.06
CA ALA A 146 -23.48 0.32 -20.64
C ALA A 146 -23.74 0.58 -19.13
N GLY A 147 -23.05 1.57 -18.55
CA GLY A 147 -23.16 1.93 -17.13
C GLY A 147 -22.42 0.99 -16.16
N GLN A 148 -21.66 0.02 -16.66
CA GLN A 148 -20.88 -0.92 -15.87
C GLN A 148 -19.38 -0.62 -15.94
N ALA A 149 -18.68 -0.75 -14.83
CA ALA A 149 -17.23 -0.56 -14.73
C ALA A 149 -16.48 -1.69 -15.44
N CYS A 150 -15.59 -1.32 -16.35
CA CYS A 150 -14.84 -2.20 -17.22
C CYS A 150 -13.38 -2.31 -16.79
N PHE A 151 -12.71 -3.38 -17.21
CA PHE A 151 -11.28 -3.63 -16.99
C PHE A 151 -10.87 -3.69 -15.53
N VAL A 152 -11.75 -4.24 -14.69
CA VAL A 152 -11.35 -4.69 -13.36
C VAL A 152 -10.33 -5.83 -13.52
N CYS A 153 -9.29 -5.78 -12.71
CA CYS A 153 -8.25 -6.78 -12.66
C CYS A 153 -8.46 -7.61 -11.38
N GLU A 154 -8.84 -8.87 -11.54
CA GLU A 154 -9.06 -9.84 -10.46
C GLU A 154 -8.33 -11.16 -10.83
N GLN A 155 -7.58 -11.78 -9.90
CA GLN A 155 -7.18 -13.19 -10.07
C GLN A 155 -8.30 -14.12 -9.56
N ASP A 156 -8.41 -15.30 -10.17
CA ASP A 156 -9.37 -16.33 -9.77
C ASP A 156 -8.99 -16.94 -8.42
N GLY A 157 -9.49 -16.31 -7.34
CA GLY A 157 -9.36 -16.83 -5.99
C GLY A 157 -9.25 -15.74 -4.93
N LYS A 158 -10.34 -15.43 -4.23
CA LYS A 158 -10.36 -14.71 -2.93
C LYS A 158 -9.56 -13.39 -2.80
N GLU A 159 -9.29 -12.65 -3.89
CA GLU A 159 -8.42 -11.47 -3.84
C GLU A 159 -9.10 -10.11 -3.62
N ARG A 160 -10.43 -10.05 -3.53
CA ARG A 160 -11.15 -8.77 -3.28
C ARG A 160 -10.74 -8.03 -2.00
N GLU A 161 -9.96 -8.67 -1.12
CA GLU A 161 -9.47 -8.09 0.15
C GLU A 161 -7.94 -8.09 0.29
N VAL A 162 -7.18 -8.75 -0.61
CA VAL A 162 -5.78 -9.14 -0.34
C VAL A 162 -4.74 -8.18 -0.92
N ILE A 163 -5.07 -7.44 -1.99
CA ILE A 163 -4.06 -6.66 -2.74
C ILE A 163 -3.72 -5.31 -2.06
N ASP A 164 -4.38 -4.96 -0.96
CA ASP A 164 -4.29 -3.63 -0.34
C ASP A 164 -4.00 -3.64 1.17
N ALA A 165 -3.99 -4.82 1.79
CA ALA A 165 -3.63 -4.97 3.19
C ALA A 165 -2.20 -5.49 3.28
N ALA A 166 -1.31 -4.73 3.95
CA ALA A 166 -0.03 -5.28 4.35
C ALA A 166 -0.29 -6.60 5.10
N MET A 167 0.32 -7.71 4.68
CA MET A 167 0.04 -9.00 5.31
C MET A 167 0.97 -9.23 6.50
N CYS A 168 0.43 -9.72 7.61
CA CYS A 168 1.24 -10.28 8.68
C CYS A 168 1.71 -11.67 8.28
N THR A 169 3.01 -11.80 7.98
CA THR A 169 3.66 -13.07 7.61
C THR A 169 4.04 -13.95 8.81
N TYR A 170 3.90 -13.44 10.03
CA TYR A 170 4.12 -14.19 11.27
C TYR A 170 2.89 -14.98 11.71
N CYS A 171 1.70 -14.58 11.23
CA CYS A 171 0.48 -15.36 11.42
C CYS A 171 0.46 -16.58 10.48
N GLN A 172 -0.01 -17.72 10.96
CA GLN A 172 -0.27 -18.91 10.15
C GLN A 172 -1.72 -19.37 10.34
N PRO A 173 -2.59 -19.24 9.32
CA PRO A 173 -2.35 -18.59 8.01
C PRO A 173 -2.13 -17.07 8.15
N SER A 174 -1.48 -16.45 7.15
CA SER A 174 -1.22 -15.00 7.12
C SER A 174 -2.50 -14.19 7.31
N VAL A 175 -2.41 -13.08 8.05
CA VAL A 175 -3.55 -12.22 8.40
C VAL A 175 -3.37 -10.84 7.75
N PRO A 176 -4.39 -10.29 7.07
CA PRO A 176 -4.38 -8.90 6.59
C PRO A 176 -4.23 -7.91 7.76
N LEU A 177 -3.26 -7.01 7.68
CA LEU A 177 -3.12 -5.90 8.62
C LEU A 177 -4.07 -4.76 8.22
N ASP A 178 -4.64 -4.14 9.25
CA ASP A 178 -5.48 -2.95 9.10
C ASP A 178 -4.65 -1.75 8.59
N LYS A 179 -5.27 -0.82 7.87
CA LYS A 179 -4.62 0.44 7.45
C LYS A 179 -4.39 1.39 8.64
N SER A 180 -5.09 1.17 9.76
CA SER A 180 -5.03 1.97 10.99
C SER A 180 -3.82 1.64 11.85
N ALA A 181 -2.97 2.63 12.13
CA ALA A 181 -1.74 2.45 12.91
C ALA A 181 -1.96 1.82 14.30
N PRO A 182 -2.95 2.24 15.11
CA PRO A 182 -3.27 1.58 16.37
C PRO A 182 -3.59 0.09 16.21
N ARG A 183 -4.32 -0.28 15.15
CA ARG A 183 -4.69 -1.69 14.89
C ARG A 183 -3.49 -2.53 14.48
N VAL A 184 -2.53 -1.95 13.76
CA VAL A 184 -1.27 -2.64 13.46
C VAL A 184 -0.42 -2.79 14.72
N LEU A 185 -0.32 -1.77 15.55
CA LEU A 185 0.37 -1.86 16.85
C LEU A 185 -0.24 -2.93 17.74
N GLU A 186 -1.57 -3.00 17.82
CA GLU A 186 -2.31 -4.06 18.51
C GLU A 186 -1.96 -5.45 17.99
N HIS A 187 -1.98 -5.63 16.67
CA HIS A 187 -1.70 -6.93 16.05
C HIS A 187 -0.26 -7.37 16.30
N ILE A 188 0.72 -6.49 16.02
CA ILE A 188 2.14 -6.81 16.19
C ILE A 188 2.54 -6.91 17.67
N GLY A 189 1.98 -6.05 18.52
CA GLY A 189 2.16 -6.12 19.97
C GLY A 189 1.64 -7.44 20.56
N ALA A 190 0.55 -7.99 20.01
CA ALA A 190 0.06 -9.30 20.40
C ALA A 190 1.05 -10.42 20.06
N HIS A 191 1.76 -10.33 18.93
CA HIS A 191 2.86 -11.25 18.62
C HIS A 191 3.99 -11.14 19.65
N VAL A 192 4.47 -9.93 19.95
CA VAL A 192 5.54 -9.71 20.94
C VAL A 192 5.19 -10.33 22.31
N LEU A 193 3.93 -10.18 22.74
CA LEU A 193 3.49 -10.67 24.06
C LEU A 193 3.18 -12.17 24.12
N PHE A 194 2.64 -12.76 23.06
CA PHE A 194 2.00 -14.08 23.14
C PHE A 194 2.43 -15.10 22.08
N ASP A 195 3.21 -14.69 21.07
CA ASP A 195 3.72 -15.62 20.05
C ASP A 195 5.01 -16.27 20.53
N SER A 196 4.96 -17.58 20.78
CA SER A 196 6.13 -18.37 21.17
C SER A 196 7.24 -18.41 20.11
N ASN A 197 6.94 -18.08 18.84
CA ASN A 197 7.93 -18.06 17.77
C ASN A 197 8.70 -16.73 17.67
N VAL A 198 8.27 -15.70 18.41
CA VAL A 198 8.97 -14.42 18.46
C VAL A 198 10.04 -14.47 19.54
N ASP A 199 11.29 -14.38 19.12
CA ASP A 199 12.42 -14.27 20.04
C ASP A 199 12.52 -12.85 20.61
N ASN A 200 11.98 -12.68 21.82
CA ASN A 200 11.97 -11.40 22.52
C ASN A 200 13.37 -10.96 23.00
N ASP A 201 14.34 -11.87 23.14
CA ASP A 201 15.71 -11.53 23.53
C ASP A 201 16.43 -10.70 22.46
N LEU A 202 15.92 -10.71 21.23
CA LEU A 202 16.42 -9.91 20.10
C LEU A 202 15.80 -8.51 20.01
N GLU A 203 14.99 -8.11 20.99
CA GLU A 203 14.31 -6.81 21.04
C GLU A 203 13.53 -6.51 19.73
N PRO A 204 12.56 -7.36 19.33
CA PRO A 204 11.88 -7.26 18.05
C PRO A 204 11.11 -5.94 17.88
N CYS A 205 11.09 -5.41 16.66
CA CYS A 205 10.38 -4.17 16.36
C CYS A 205 8.85 -4.30 16.53
N GLY A 206 8.22 -3.39 17.29
CA GLY A 206 6.77 -3.34 17.51
C GLY A 206 5.89 -3.06 16.28
N LEU A 207 6.45 -2.95 15.08
CA LEU A 207 5.69 -2.82 13.82
C LEU A 207 6.03 -3.85 12.74
N CYS A 208 7.20 -4.50 12.80
CA CYS A 208 7.61 -5.46 11.77
C CYS A 208 8.32 -6.70 12.31
N LEU A 209 8.46 -6.81 13.63
CA LEU A 209 9.13 -7.89 14.37
C LEU A 209 10.59 -8.18 14.01
N ARG A 210 11.18 -7.44 13.06
CA ARG A 210 12.63 -7.54 12.79
C ARG A 210 13.44 -7.13 14.03
N PRO A 211 14.53 -7.83 14.34
CA PRO A 211 15.30 -7.62 15.56
C PRO A 211 16.10 -6.33 15.54
N SER A 212 16.50 -5.87 16.73
CA SER A 212 17.52 -4.83 16.88
C SER A 212 18.92 -5.43 16.61
N PRO A 213 19.85 -4.75 15.90
CA PRO A 213 19.77 -3.37 15.38
C PRO A 213 19.29 -3.27 13.92
N ILE A 214 18.74 -4.34 13.33
CA ILE A 214 18.28 -4.34 11.93
C ILE A 214 17.15 -3.32 11.72
N CYS A 215 16.23 -3.22 12.69
CA CYS A 215 15.19 -2.21 12.71
C CYS A 215 15.34 -1.30 13.93
N THR A 216 15.77 -0.05 13.69
CA THR A 216 16.03 0.94 14.75
C THR A 216 15.07 2.11 14.70
N TRP A 217 14.73 2.61 15.88
CA TRP A 217 13.86 3.75 16.08
C TRP A 217 14.60 4.82 16.85
N TYR A 218 14.39 6.08 16.49
CA TYR A 218 14.95 7.22 17.19
C TYR A 218 13.83 8.16 17.59
N LEU A 219 13.99 8.79 18.74
CA LEU A 219 13.08 9.81 19.24
C LEU A 219 13.74 11.19 19.16
N ARG A 220 12.91 12.20 18.97
CA ARG A 220 13.28 13.61 19.10
C ARG A 220 12.34 14.29 20.07
N ARG A 221 12.83 15.32 20.76
CA ARG A 221 11.96 16.18 21.56
C ARG A 221 11.20 17.14 20.64
N SER A 222 9.89 17.20 20.84
CA SER A 222 9.01 18.17 20.19
C SER A 222 8.83 19.39 21.09
N LYS A 223 8.70 20.57 20.50
CA LYS A 223 8.43 21.80 21.26
C LYS A 223 7.05 21.68 21.91
N GLY A 224 7.01 21.56 23.24
CA GLY A 224 5.78 21.60 24.05
C GLY A 224 4.93 20.32 24.10
N THR A 225 5.30 19.23 23.42
CA THR A 225 4.46 18.01 23.32
C THR A 225 5.15 16.71 23.73
N GLY A 226 6.36 16.79 24.31
CA GLY A 226 7.13 15.62 24.76
C GLY A 226 7.98 15.00 23.64
N TYR A 227 8.05 13.67 23.59
CA TYR A 227 8.79 12.93 22.57
C TYR A 227 7.95 12.69 21.31
N GLN A 228 8.62 12.61 20.17
CA GLN A 228 8.07 12.14 18.90
C GLN A 228 9.07 11.23 18.20
N VAL A 229 8.57 10.35 17.33
CA VAL A 229 9.45 9.56 16.46
C VAL A 229 10.19 10.47 15.48
N ASP A 230 11.51 10.28 15.38
CA ASP A 230 12.34 10.80 14.31
C ASP A 230 12.25 9.86 13.09
N TRP A 231 11.28 10.14 12.24
CA TRP A 231 11.02 9.36 11.02
C TRP A 231 12.15 9.43 9.98
N LYS A 232 13.03 10.45 10.06
CA LYS A 232 14.16 10.57 9.14
C LYS A 232 15.27 9.61 9.53
N LYS A 233 15.52 9.45 10.83
CA LYS A 233 16.60 8.62 11.36
C LYS A 233 16.18 7.15 11.57
N SER A 234 14.89 6.89 11.81
CA SER A 234 14.37 5.53 12.02
C SER A 234 14.35 4.70 10.72
N THR A 235 14.50 3.37 10.81
CA THR A 235 14.81 2.49 9.66
C THR A 235 13.77 1.40 9.36
N CYS A 236 12.64 1.36 10.07
CA CYS A 236 11.59 0.34 9.85
C CYS A 236 11.11 0.30 8.39
N THR A 237 10.76 -0.89 7.90
CA THR A 237 10.14 -1.10 6.59
C THR A 237 8.64 -0.85 6.65
N ASN A 238 8.00 -1.24 7.76
CA ASN A 238 6.59 -0.95 8.03
C ASN A 238 6.43 0.43 8.70
N ARG A 239 6.69 1.52 7.96
CA ARG A 239 6.68 2.90 8.49
C ARG A 239 5.28 3.48 8.59
N ILE A 240 4.45 2.92 9.46
CA ILE A 240 3.12 3.45 9.72
C ILE A 240 3.22 4.57 10.75
N ARG A 241 2.68 5.75 10.42
CA ARG A 241 2.67 6.91 11.33
C ARG A 241 1.56 6.75 12.36
N PHE A 242 1.88 6.98 13.63
CA PHE A 242 0.93 7.01 14.74
C PHE A 242 1.15 8.25 15.60
N ASN A 243 0.11 8.67 16.33
CA ASN A 243 0.23 9.72 17.33
C ASN A 243 0.85 9.13 18.59
N TYR A 244 2.06 9.57 18.91
CA TYR A 244 2.86 9.04 20.02
C TYR A 244 2.13 9.10 21.36
N ASN A 245 1.55 10.26 21.71
CA ASN A 245 0.92 10.46 23.03
C ASN A 245 -0.36 9.64 23.18
N VAL A 246 -1.11 9.45 22.09
CA VAL A 246 -2.31 8.61 22.08
C VAL A 246 -1.92 7.14 22.20
N ALA A 247 -0.90 6.70 21.45
CA ALA A 247 -0.42 5.32 21.47
C ALA A 247 0.35 4.96 22.75
N ALA A 248 0.78 5.94 23.55
CA ALA A 248 1.46 5.71 24.83
C ALA A 248 0.50 5.23 25.94
N ALA A 249 -0.82 5.31 25.73
CA ALA A 249 -1.83 4.96 26.73
C ALA A 249 -2.73 3.82 26.23
N SER A 250 -2.90 2.80 27.06
CA SER A 250 -3.85 1.72 26.81
C SER A 250 -5.29 2.17 27.09
N SER A 251 -6.24 1.71 26.27
CA SER A 251 -7.67 1.96 26.43
C SER A 251 -8.49 0.79 25.88
N ASN A 252 -9.79 0.76 26.19
CA ASN A 252 -10.70 -0.27 25.65
C ASN A 252 -10.76 -0.31 24.11
N THR A 253 -10.54 0.82 23.44
CA THR A 253 -10.64 0.91 21.97
C THR A 253 -9.30 0.77 21.26
N SER A 254 -8.20 1.04 21.97
CA SER A 254 -6.81 0.92 21.54
C SER A 254 -5.98 0.38 22.71
N PRO A 255 -5.96 -0.94 22.94
CA PRO A 255 -5.34 -1.52 24.12
C PRO A 255 -3.83 -1.52 24.11
N CYS A 256 -3.18 -1.37 22.95
CA CYS A 256 -1.72 -1.48 22.87
C CYS A 256 -1.02 -0.15 23.21
N SER A 257 -0.18 -0.17 24.24
CA SER A 257 0.74 0.91 24.64
C SER A 257 2.19 0.66 24.16
N ASN A 258 2.38 -0.31 23.25
CA ASN A 258 3.71 -0.66 22.75
C ASN A 258 4.25 0.46 21.85
N ILE A 259 5.12 1.31 22.38
CA ILE A 259 5.73 2.44 21.68
C ILE A 259 7.25 2.48 21.90
N PRO A 260 8.04 3.05 20.98
CA PRO A 260 9.47 3.25 21.21
C PRO A 260 9.67 4.31 22.30
N ILE A 261 10.46 3.99 23.32
CA ILE A 261 10.80 4.84 24.46
C ILE A 261 12.32 4.92 24.67
N GLN A 262 12.80 6.01 25.27
CA GLN A 262 14.24 6.16 25.56
C GLN A 262 14.61 5.39 26.82
N CYS A 263 15.64 4.53 26.74
CA CYS A 263 16.27 3.97 27.94
C CYS A 263 17.13 5.04 28.63
N GLN A 264 16.97 5.20 29.95
CA GLN A 264 17.69 6.21 30.74
C GLN A 264 19.15 5.83 31.03
N HIS A 265 19.50 4.55 30.86
CA HIS A 265 20.85 4.03 31.07
C HIS A 265 21.67 3.96 29.78
N CYS A 266 21.01 4.07 28.62
CA CYS A 266 21.69 4.20 27.35
C CYS A 266 22.26 5.62 27.18
N PRO A 267 23.39 5.79 26.46
CA PRO A 267 23.91 7.10 26.10
C PRO A 267 22.86 7.97 25.37
N ASP A 268 22.98 9.28 25.51
CA ASP A 268 22.16 10.22 24.76
C ASP A 268 22.22 9.94 23.25
N LYS A 269 21.06 10.02 22.58
CA LYS A 269 20.88 9.74 21.14
C LYS A 269 21.00 8.28 20.72
N SER A 270 21.12 7.34 21.67
CA SER A 270 20.96 5.90 21.39
C SER A 270 19.58 5.60 20.78
N PRO A 271 19.43 4.50 20.02
CA PRO A 271 18.13 4.04 19.56
C PRO A 271 17.15 3.86 20.72
N ALA A 272 15.89 4.17 20.46
CA ALA A 272 14.79 3.90 21.37
C ALA A 272 14.42 2.41 21.36
N VAL A 273 13.91 1.95 22.49
CA VAL A 273 13.52 0.57 22.76
C VAL A 273 12.00 0.51 22.82
N TRP A 274 11.37 -0.48 22.18
CA TRP A 274 9.92 -0.67 22.29
C TRP A 274 9.55 -1.01 23.74
N SER A 275 8.48 -0.40 24.27
CA SER A 275 8.16 -0.47 25.70
C SER A 275 8.01 -1.90 26.22
N TYR A 276 7.39 -2.80 25.44
CA TYR A 276 7.28 -4.22 25.81
C TYR A 276 8.63 -4.94 25.92
N ASN A 277 9.66 -4.47 25.21
CA ASN A 277 11.00 -5.05 25.23
C ASN A 277 11.91 -4.41 26.29
N MET A 278 11.46 -3.39 27.03
CA MET A 278 12.32 -2.62 27.93
C MET A 278 12.94 -3.48 29.04
N VAL A 279 12.17 -4.40 29.63
CA VAL A 279 12.67 -5.29 30.69
C VAL A 279 13.81 -6.17 30.17
N VAL A 280 13.63 -6.74 28.97
CA VAL A 280 14.64 -7.58 28.30
C VAL A 280 15.88 -6.77 27.95
N HIS A 281 15.69 -5.57 27.40
CA HIS A 281 16.77 -4.64 27.08
C HIS A 281 17.64 -4.31 28.30
N ILE A 282 17.02 -3.96 29.44
CA ILE A 282 17.75 -3.68 30.68
C ILE A 282 18.54 -4.91 31.13
N LYS A 283 17.92 -6.10 31.14
CA LYS A 283 18.60 -7.35 31.52
C LYS A 283 19.84 -7.61 30.66
N ASN A 284 19.75 -7.39 29.35
CA ASN A 284 20.80 -7.75 28.40
C ASN A 284 21.88 -6.67 28.24
N LYS A 285 21.51 -5.39 28.29
CA LYS A 285 22.42 -4.26 28.02
C LYS A 285 22.86 -3.52 29.28
N HIS A 286 22.10 -3.63 30.36
CA HIS A 286 22.34 -2.95 31.62
C HIS A 286 22.25 -3.92 32.82
N PRO A 287 23.04 -5.01 32.85
CA PRO A 287 22.93 -6.05 33.89
C PRO A 287 23.26 -5.56 35.31
N HIS A 288 23.86 -4.37 35.44
CA HIS A 288 24.12 -3.71 36.71
C HIS A 288 22.89 -2.99 37.30
N VAL A 289 21.83 -2.81 36.49
CA VAL A 289 20.58 -2.18 36.92
C VAL A 289 19.65 -3.25 37.46
N GLN A 290 19.16 -3.07 38.69
CA GLN A 290 18.22 -4.00 39.32
C GLN A 290 16.90 -4.04 38.52
N PRO A 291 16.45 -5.21 38.02
CA PRO A 291 15.24 -5.28 37.20
C PRO A 291 13.97 -4.77 37.89
N SER A 292 13.91 -4.86 39.23
CA SER A 292 12.77 -4.43 40.03
C SER A 292 12.47 -2.92 39.93
N SER A 293 13.45 -2.08 39.58
CA SER A 293 13.22 -0.64 39.41
C SER A 293 12.40 -0.30 38.16
N TYR A 294 12.28 -1.23 37.20
CA TYR A 294 11.56 -1.02 35.94
C TYR A 294 10.25 -1.81 35.83
N LYS A 295 10.08 -2.88 36.62
CA LYS A 295 8.88 -3.72 36.55
C LYS A 295 7.58 -2.92 36.70
N GLY A 296 7.48 -2.01 37.65
CA GLY A 296 6.23 -1.24 37.86
C GLY A 296 5.92 -0.19 36.78
N ALA A 297 6.93 0.43 36.17
CA ALA A 297 6.74 1.56 35.24
C ALA A 297 6.63 1.12 33.77
N HIS A 298 7.09 -0.09 33.44
CA HIS A 298 7.20 -0.56 32.06
C HIS A 298 6.69 -1.99 31.84
N GLU A 299 6.30 -2.73 32.88
CA GLU A 299 5.49 -3.93 32.64
C GLU A 299 4.13 -3.51 32.11
N THR A 300 3.70 -4.18 31.06
CA THR A 300 2.34 -4.10 30.56
C THR A 300 1.38 -4.42 31.70
N ASP A 301 0.42 -3.52 31.97
CA ASP A 301 -0.55 -3.74 33.04
C ASP A 301 -1.47 -4.94 32.72
N GLU A 302 -2.08 -5.54 33.74
CA GLU A 302 -2.94 -6.72 33.56
C GLU A 302 -4.21 -6.42 32.75
N PHE A 303 -4.66 -5.16 32.74
CA PHE A 303 -5.81 -4.73 31.95
C PHE A 303 -5.47 -4.77 30.44
N GLU A 304 -4.36 -4.16 30.05
CA GLU A 304 -3.80 -4.18 28.71
C GLU A 304 -3.47 -5.60 28.27
N LYS A 305 -2.77 -6.40 29.10
CA LYS A 305 -2.49 -7.81 28.78
C LYS A 305 -3.76 -8.60 28.51
N GLY A 306 -4.81 -8.39 29.30
CA GLY A 306 -6.12 -9.03 29.10
C GLY A 306 -6.72 -8.69 27.74
N LEU A 307 -6.72 -7.41 27.35
CA LEU A 307 -7.23 -6.96 26.05
C LEU A 307 -6.35 -7.43 24.88
N MET A 308 -5.03 -7.41 25.03
CA MET A 308 -4.09 -7.88 24.01
C MET A 308 -4.18 -9.40 23.82
N LYS A 309 -4.46 -10.17 24.88
CA LYS A 309 -4.72 -11.62 24.77
C LYS A 309 -5.98 -11.92 23.94
N ASN A 310 -7.00 -11.06 24.04
CA ASN A 310 -8.19 -11.17 23.19
C ASN A 310 -7.84 -10.91 21.71
N ILE A 311 -7.00 -9.92 21.43
CA ILE A 311 -6.52 -9.66 20.06
C ILE A 311 -5.76 -10.89 19.54
N TRP A 312 -4.82 -11.41 20.32
CA TRP A 312 -4.05 -12.61 19.96
C TRP A 312 -4.95 -13.80 19.62
N THR A 313 -5.91 -14.10 20.49
CA THR A 313 -6.80 -15.27 20.34
C THR A 313 -7.74 -15.13 19.14
N ASN A 314 -8.16 -13.91 18.82
CA ASN A 314 -9.13 -13.64 17.75
C ASN A 314 -8.50 -13.20 16.43
N ARG A 315 -7.17 -13.18 16.30
CA ARG A 315 -6.45 -12.64 15.13
C ARG A 315 -6.85 -13.26 13.78
N HIS A 316 -7.30 -14.52 13.77
CA HIS A 316 -7.77 -15.21 12.57
C HIS A 316 -9.28 -15.09 12.34
N LYS A 317 -10.03 -14.51 13.28
CA LYS A 317 -11.47 -14.28 13.09
C LYS A 317 -11.66 -13.08 12.18
N ARG A 318 -12.31 -13.28 11.04
CA ARG A 318 -12.75 -12.17 10.20
C ARG A 318 -13.71 -11.30 11.01
N LYS A 319 -13.41 -10.00 11.12
CA LYS A 319 -14.42 -9.04 11.56
C LYS A 319 -15.46 -8.97 10.44
N GLU A 320 -16.71 -9.28 10.74
CA GLU A 320 -17.79 -8.94 9.83
C GLU A 320 -17.78 -7.43 9.65
N GLU A 321 -17.50 -6.97 8.44
CA GLU A 321 -17.59 -5.55 8.14
C GLU A 321 -19.01 -5.09 8.40
N ARG A 322 -19.17 -4.04 9.22
CA ARG A 322 -20.44 -3.32 9.26
C ARG A 322 -20.69 -2.82 7.85
N LYS A 323 -21.72 -3.35 7.18
CA LYS A 323 -22.21 -2.85 5.90
C LYS A 323 -22.29 -1.32 5.99
N THR A 324 -21.40 -0.62 5.31
CA THR A 324 -21.47 0.82 5.15
C THR A 324 -22.79 1.10 4.43
N GLN A 325 -23.75 1.67 5.15
CA GLN A 325 -25.00 2.12 4.57
C GLN A 325 -24.68 3.19 3.52
N GLY A 326 -24.98 2.91 2.25
CA GLY A 326 -25.32 3.95 1.29
C GLY A 326 -24.35 4.26 0.15
N GLY A 327 -23.18 3.61 0.05
CA GLY A 327 -22.37 3.71 -1.17
C GLY A 327 -23.02 2.91 -2.31
N ARG A 328 -23.34 3.57 -3.45
CA ARG A 328 -23.71 2.83 -4.67
C ARG A 328 -22.53 1.95 -5.06
N ARG A 329 -22.63 0.66 -4.80
CA ARG A 329 -21.61 -0.33 -5.20
C ARG A 329 -21.42 -0.25 -6.71
N LEU A 330 -20.17 -0.07 -7.17
CA LEU A 330 -19.83 -0.17 -8.59
C LEU A 330 -20.34 -1.51 -9.15
N VAL A 331 -21.10 -1.43 -10.24
CA VAL A 331 -21.54 -2.59 -10.99
C VAL A 331 -20.44 -2.92 -12.00
N ILE A 332 -19.81 -4.08 -11.84
CA ILE A 332 -18.70 -4.53 -12.70
C ILE A 332 -19.26 -5.17 -13.98
N SER A 333 -18.62 -4.88 -15.11
CA SER A 333 -18.89 -5.53 -16.38
C SER A 333 -18.14 -6.85 -16.47
N GLU A 334 -18.84 -7.98 -16.37
CA GLU A 334 -18.24 -9.32 -16.46
C GLU A 334 -17.52 -9.53 -17.81
N VAL A 335 -18.09 -9.01 -18.91
CA VAL A 335 -17.52 -9.16 -20.26
C VAL A 335 -16.23 -8.34 -20.48
N HIS A 336 -15.95 -7.36 -19.63
CA HIS A 336 -14.72 -6.57 -19.66
C HIS A 336 -13.80 -6.85 -18.47
N SER A 337 -14.08 -7.88 -17.66
CA SER A 337 -13.23 -8.29 -16.55
C SER A 337 -12.02 -9.10 -17.04
N SER A 338 -10.87 -8.98 -16.36
CA SER A 338 -9.67 -9.77 -16.67
C SER A 338 -9.91 -11.28 -16.59
N ARG A 339 -10.90 -11.76 -15.81
CA ARG A 339 -11.24 -13.19 -15.70
C ARG A 339 -11.42 -13.91 -17.03
N LEU A 340 -11.90 -13.21 -18.05
CA LEU A 340 -12.13 -13.80 -19.38
C LEU A 340 -10.86 -14.00 -20.21
N THR A 341 -9.68 -13.64 -19.71
CA THR A 341 -8.40 -13.92 -20.40
C THR A 341 -7.83 -15.30 -20.12
N LEU A 342 -8.31 -15.99 -19.08
CA LEU A 342 -7.87 -17.34 -18.70
C LEU A 342 -8.79 -18.46 -19.22
N ALA A 343 -9.85 -18.11 -19.97
CA ALA A 343 -10.87 -19.02 -20.47
C ALA A 343 -10.65 -19.47 -21.92
#